data_AF-A0A3B0YXS7-F1
#
_entry.id   AF-A0A3B0YXS7-F1
#
_cell.length_a   1.000
_cell.length_b   1.000
_cell.length_c   1.000
_cell.angle_alpha   90.00
_cell.angle_beta   90.00
_cell.angle_gamma   90.00
#
_symmetry.space_group_name_H-M   'P 1'
#
loop_
_entity.id
_entity.type
_entity.pdbx_description
1 polymer ?
#
loop_
_entity_poly.entity_id
_entity_poly.type
_entity_poly.pdbx_seq_one_letter_code
_entity_poly.pdbx_strand_id
1 'polypeptide(L)'
;MDSKIKSLKNKIIARDWILQGTLLRQYKQCGKNNCRCHQDQKHWHGPYWIWTRKEKGKTITKTLSDSQATMVKKSLKEMKEINKLVEKWKLLSLRHMENI
;
A
#
# COMPACT_ATOMS: atom_id res chain seq x y z
N MET A 1 -32.53 -1.53 -3.94
CA MET A 1 -31.10 -1.24 -3.63
C MET A 1 -30.64 -0.15 -4.59
N ASP A 2 -30.16 0.99 -4.09
CA ASP A 2 -29.67 2.11 -4.91
C ASP A 2 -28.70 1.60 -6.00
N SER A 3 -28.99 1.90 -7.27
CA SER A 3 -28.21 1.47 -8.44
C SER A 3 -26.75 1.93 -8.34
N LYS A 4 -26.49 3.06 -7.67
CA LYS A 4 -25.15 3.58 -7.40
C LYS A 4 -24.40 2.69 -6.41
N ILE A 5 -25.06 2.24 -5.34
CA ILE A 5 -24.46 1.32 -4.37
C ILE A 5 -24.13 -0.03 -5.05
N LYS A 6 -25.02 -0.54 -5.91
CA LYS A 6 -24.74 -1.76 -6.70
C LYS A 6 -23.51 -1.59 -7.58
N SER A 7 -23.35 -0.46 -8.25
CA SER A 7 -22.16 -0.16 -9.07
C SER A 7 -20.88 -0.11 -8.23
N LEU A 8 -20.91 0.52 -7.05
CA LEU A 8 -19.75 0.59 -6.15
C LEU A 8 -19.32 -0.80 -5.68
N LYS A 9 -20.28 -1.66 -5.28
CA LYS A 9 -20.01 -3.05 -4.89
C LYS A 9 -19.29 -3.81 -6.01
N ASN A 10 -19.79 -3.73 -7.24
CA ASN A 10 -19.17 -4.41 -8.39
C ASN A 10 -17.73 -3.93 -8.64
N LYS A 11 -17.46 -2.62 -8.50
CA LYS A 11 -16.11 -2.06 -8.66
C LYS A 11 -15.12 -2.49 -7.57
N ILE A 12 -15.61 -2.89 -6.39
CA ILE A 12 -14.79 -3.43 -5.31
C ILE A 12 -14.53 -4.93 -5.54
N ILE A 13 -15.54 -5.69 -5.95
CA ILE A 13 -15.42 -7.13 -6.20
C ILE A 13 -14.51 -7.43 -7.40
N ALA A 14 -14.44 -6.53 -8.39
CA ALA A 14 -13.61 -6.68 -9.57
C ALA A 14 -12.09 -6.48 -9.33
N ARG A 15 -11.62 -6.44 -8.09
CA ARG A 15 -10.22 -6.13 -7.73
C ARG A 15 -9.43 -7.42 -7.52
N ASP A 16 -8.15 -7.40 -7.89
CA ASP A 16 -7.20 -8.50 -7.64
C ASP A 16 -6.76 -8.51 -6.15
N TRP A 17 -5.52 -8.93 -5.89
CA TRP A 17 -4.87 -8.87 -4.59
C TRP A 17 -4.88 -7.46 -3.98
N ILE A 18 -5.20 -7.40 -2.69
CA ILE A 18 -5.23 -6.17 -1.91
C ILE A 18 -4.38 -6.34 -0.66
N LEU A 19 -3.60 -5.31 -0.35
CA LEU A 19 -2.74 -5.26 0.83
C LEU A 19 -2.77 -3.83 1.39
N GLN A 20 -2.38 -3.69 2.66
CA GLN A 20 -2.24 -2.39 3.32
C GLN A 20 -0.80 -2.14 3.77
N GLY A 21 -0.50 -0.88 4.08
CA GLY A 21 0.80 -0.43 4.57
C GLY A 21 1.54 0.45 3.56
N THR A 22 2.82 0.62 3.80
CA THR A 22 3.70 1.53 3.07
C THR A 22 4.87 0.76 2.50
N LEU A 23 5.08 0.86 1.18
CA LEU A 23 6.24 0.31 0.50
C LEU A 23 7.25 1.43 0.22
N LEU A 24 8.45 1.29 0.77
CA LEU A 24 9.56 2.22 0.59
C LEU A 24 10.67 1.56 -0.24
N ARG A 25 11.20 2.31 -1.21
CA ARG A 25 12.46 1.98 -1.90
C ARG A 25 13.56 2.78 -1.24
N GLN A 26 14.62 2.13 -0.76
CA GLN A 26 15.73 2.86 -0.17
C GLN A 26 17.08 2.25 -0.48
N TYR A 27 18.09 3.11 -0.47
CA TYR A 27 19.50 2.75 -0.52
C TYR A 27 20.13 3.12 0.82
N LYS A 28 21.12 2.36 1.29
CA LYS A 28 21.78 2.59 2.57
C LYS A 28 23.28 2.38 2.50
N GLN A 29 23.99 3.06 3.39
CA GLN A 29 25.38 2.73 3.71
C GLN A 29 25.42 1.44 4.54
N CYS A 30 26.54 0.72 4.44
CA CYS A 30 26.80 -0.42 5.31
C CYS A 30 27.51 0.03 6.60
N GLY A 31 27.76 -0.91 7.53
CA GLY A 31 28.49 -0.62 8.77
C GLY A 31 30.02 -0.77 8.68
N LYS A 32 30.58 -1.05 7.50
CA LYS A 32 32.02 -1.26 7.33
C LYS A 32 32.70 0.06 6.99
N ASN A 33 33.52 0.59 7.92
CA ASN A 33 34.21 1.88 7.78
C ASN A 33 34.98 2.04 6.46
N ASN A 34 35.59 0.96 5.95
CA ASN A 34 36.39 1.00 4.72
C ASN A 34 35.57 0.77 3.43
N CYS A 35 34.23 0.72 3.52
CA CYS A 35 33.40 0.51 2.34
C CYS A 35 33.25 1.79 1.51
N ARG A 36 33.29 1.63 0.18
CA ARG A 36 33.12 2.73 -0.79
C ARG A 36 31.76 3.44 -0.66
N CYS A 37 30.75 2.81 -0.05
CA CYS A 37 29.46 3.44 0.24
C CYS A 37 29.55 4.66 1.17
N HIS A 38 30.62 4.80 1.95
CA HIS A 38 30.86 5.97 2.80
C HIS A 38 31.42 7.18 2.05
N GLN A 39 31.96 6.97 0.84
CA GLN A 39 32.61 8.04 0.07
C GLN A 39 31.60 8.81 -0.80
N ASP A 40 30.60 8.13 -1.36
CA ASP A 40 29.65 8.71 -2.32
C ASP A 40 28.33 7.94 -2.31
N GLN A 41 27.21 8.67 -2.42
CA GLN A 41 25.85 8.12 -2.46
C GLN A 41 25.61 7.15 -3.62
N LYS A 42 26.31 7.29 -4.75
CA LYS A 42 26.20 6.36 -5.89
C LYS A 42 26.63 4.92 -5.57
N HIS A 43 27.40 4.74 -4.49
CA HIS A 43 27.84 3.42 -4.03
C HIS A 43 26.98 2.89 -2.87
N TRP A 44 25.87 3.55 -2.53
CA TRP A 44 24.96 3.03 -1.52
C TRP A 44 24.35 1.71 -1.95
N HIS A 45 24.18 0.81 -0.99
CA HIS A 45 23.66 -0.52 -1.23
C HIS A 45 22.14 -0.48 -1.37
N GLY A 46 21.62 -1.24 -2.33
CA GLY A 46 20.20 -1.35 -2.58
C GLY A 46 19.89 -1.49 -4.08
N PRO A 47 18.61 -1.35 -4.47
CA PRO A 47 17.51 -0.90 -3.64
C PRO A 47 17.03 -2.00 -2.66
N TYR A 48 16.77 -1.61 -1.42
CA TYR A 48 15.99 -2.40 -0.49
C TYR A 48 14.54 -1.96 -0.55
N TRP A 49 13.65 -2.88 -0.87
CA TRP A 49 12.22 -2.68 -0.74
C TRP A 49 11.79 -3.01 0.67
N ILE A 50 11.31 -2.02 1.42
CA ILE A 50 10.83 -2.21 2.78
C ILE A 50 9.33 -1.97 2.81
N TRP A 51 8.59 -2.97 3.25
CA TRP A 51 7.15 -2.89 3.43
C TRP A 51 6.81 -2.90 4.91
N THR A 52 6.17 -1.82 5.36
CA THR A 52 5.73 -1.63 6.74
C THR A 52 4.20 -1.62 6.80
N ARG A 53 3.61 -2.39 7.72
CA ARG A 53 2.14 -2.48 7.87
C ARG A 53 1.75 -2.69 9.34
N LYS A 54 0.46 -2.56 9.65
CA LYS A 54 -0.09 -2.87 10.97
C LYS A 54 -0.73 -4.26 10.96
N GLU A 55 -0.37 -5.09 11.92
CA GLU A 55 -1.02 -6.38 12.19
C GLU A 55 -1.32 -6.49 13.68
N LYS A 56 -2.59 -6.68 14.05
CA LYS A 56 -3.02 -6.78 15.45
C LYS A 56 -2.46 -5.65 16.34
N GLY A 57 -2.53 -4.41 15.86
CA GLY A 57 -2.02 -3.21 16.55
C GLY A 57 -0.50 -2.98 16.47
N LYS A 58 0.29 -3.99 16.10
CA LYS A 58 1.76 -3.91 16.02
C LYS A 58 2.23 -3.49 14.64
N THR A 59 3.35 -2.77 14.57
CA THR A 59 4.01 -2.42 13.31
C THR A 59 4.92 -3.57 12.89
N ILE A 60 4.65 -4.14 11.72
CA ILE A 60 5.47 -5.19 11.10
C ILE A 60 6.22 -4.59 9.91
N THR A 61 7.54 -4.79 9.89
CA THR A 61 8.43 -4.32 8.82
C THR A 61 9.09 -5.52 8.16
N LYS A 62 9.03 -5.61 6.83
CA LYS A 62 9.65 -6.69 6.05
C LYS A 62 10.43 -6.15 4.87
N THR A 63 11.66 -6.62 4.69
CA THR A 63 12.42 -6.39 3.45
C THR A 63 11.95 -7.40 2.39
N LEU A 64 11.72 -6.93 1.18
CA LEU A 64 11.16 -7.70 0.08
C LEU A 64 12.17 -7.83 -1.07
N SER A 65 12.04 -8.93 -1.82
CA SER A 65 12.62 -9.05 -3.16
C SER A 65 11.90 -8.14 -4.17
N ASP A 66 12.48 -7.91 -5.34
CA ASP A 66 11.88 -7.08 -6.39
C ASP A 66 10.52 -7.63 -6.89
N SER A 67 10.38 -8.95 -6.99
CA SER A 67 9.12 -9.59 -7.40
C SER A 67 8.02 -9.37 -6.36
N GLN A 68 8.35 -9.56 -5.09
CA GLN A 68 7.44 -9.28 -3.97
C GLN A 68 7.08 -7.80 -3.91
N ALA A 69 8.04 -6.90 -4.10
CA ALA A 69 7.81 -5.47 -4.09
C ALA A 69 6.85 -5.04 -5.23
N THR A 70 7.00 -5.63 -6.41
CA THR A 70 6.08 -5.39 -7.54
C THR A 70 4.64 -5.80 -7.21
N MET A 71 4.46 -6.99 -6.63
CA MET A 71 3.15 -7.49 -6.21
C MET A 71 2.52 -6.62 -5.10
N VAL A 72 3.31 -6.24 -4.08
CA VAL A 72 2.86 -5.34 -3.01
C VAL A 72 2.48 -3.98 -3.58
N LYS A 73 3.30 -3.40 -4.47
CA LYS A 73 3.01 -2.10 -5.10
C LYS A 73 1.68 -2.11 -5.85
N LYS A 74 1.38 -3.16 -6.63
CA LYS A 74 0.09 -3.32 -7.31
C LYS A 74 -1.05 -3.42 -6.29
N SER A 75 -0.87 -4.26 -5.27
CA SER A 75 -1.90 -4.49 -4.24
C SER A 75 -2.23 -3.24 -3.42
N LEU A 76 -1.22 -2.43 -3.07
CA LEU A 76 -1.42 -1.15 -2.38
C LEU A 76 -2.19 -0.15 -3.24
N LYS A 77 -1.98 -0.16 -4.57
CA LYS A 77 -2.75 0.69 -5.50
C LYS A 77 -4.22 0.27 -5.54
N GLU A 78 -4.50 -1.03 -5.66
CA GLU A 78 -5.89 -1.53 -5.64
C GLU A 78 -6.59 -1.19 -4.32
N MET A 79 -5.92 -1.38 -3.18
CA MET A 79 -6.46 -1.01 -1.87
C MET A 79 -6.76 0.49 -1.75
N LYS A 80 -5.91 1.35 -2.33
CA LYS A 80 -6.16 2.80 -2.36
C LYS A 80 -7.44 3.13 -3.15
N GLU A 81 -7.68 2.46 -4.26
CA GLU A 81 -8.91 2.66 -5.04
C GLU A 81 -10.15 2.11 -4.33
N ILE A 82 -10.03 0.96 -3.66
CA ILE A 82 -11.11 0.42 -2.82
C ILE A 82 -11.46 1.41 -1.71
N ASN A 83 -10.48 1.97 -1.00
CA ASN A 83 -10.72 2.95 0.06
C ASN A 83 -11.54 4.15 -0.47
N LYS A 84 -11.22 4.66 -1.66
CA LYS A 84 -12.02 5.73 -2.29
C LYS A 84 -13.46 5.31 -2.61
N LEU A 85 -13.66 4.08 -3.07
CA LEU A 85 -15.01 3.55 -3.34
C LEU A 85 -15.81 3.38 -2.06
N VAL A 86 -15.17 2.93 -0.97
CA VAL A 86 -15.77 2.83 0.36
C VAL A 86 -16.17 4.20 0.89
N GLU A 87 -15.32 5.23 0.75
CA GLU A 87 -15.70 6.60 1.16
C GLU A 87 -16.91 7.13 0.37
N LYS A 88 -16.98 6.87 -0.94
CA LYS A 88 -18.17 7.21 -1.73
C LYS A 88 -19.42 6.47 -1.25
N TRP A 89 -19.27 5.21 -0.87
CA TRP A 89 -20.38 4.43 -0.34
C TRP A 89 -20.85 5.01 1.01
N LYS A 90 -19.93 5.32 1.94
CA LYS A 90 -20.27 5.98 3.22
C LYS A 90 -21.10 7.25 3.01
N LEU A 91 -20.71 8.10 2.06
CA LEU A 91 -21.46 9.33 1.73
C LEU A 91 -22.87 9.05 1.21
N LEU A 92 -23.05 8.04 0.35
CA LEU A 92 -24.38 7.64 -0.11
C LEU A 92 -25.25 7.08 1.02
N SER A 93 -24.64 6.29 1.91
CA SER A 93 -25.32 5.76 3.10
C SER A 93 -25.74 6.87 4.05
N LEU A 94 -24.89 7.86 4.28
CA LEU A 94 -25.21 9.04 5.10
C LEU A 94 -26.41 9.79 4.53
N ARG A 95 -26.38 10.12 3.23
CA ARG A 95 -27.50 10.79 2.56
C ARG A 95 -28.78 9.98 2.62
N HIS A 96 -28.70 8.66 2.49
CA HIS A 96 -29.89 7.84 2.60
C HIS A 96 -30.50 7.93 4.00
N MET A 97 -29.68 7.86 5.05
CA MET A 97 -30.12 8.01 6.44
C MET A 97 -30.73 9.39 6.72
N GLU A 98 -30.18 10.47 6.16
CA GLU A 98 -30.70 11.83 6.32
C GLU A 98 -32.05 12.07 5.61
N ASN A 99 -32.42 11.20 4.66
CA ASN A 99 -33.65 11.32 3.86
C ASN A 99 -34.70 10.24 4.18
N ILE A 100 -34.52 9.49 5.27
CA ILE A 100 -35.52 8.57 5.85
C ILE A 100 -36.27 9.30 6.96
#